data_AF-A0A380S4Z0-F1
#
_entry.id   AF-A0A380S4Z0-F1
#
_cell.length_a   1.000
_cell.length_b   1.000
_cell.length_c   1.000
_cell.angle_alpha   90.00
_cell.angle_beta   90.00
_cell.angle_gamma   90.00
#
_symmetry.space_group_name_H-M   'P 1'
#
loop_
_entity.id
_entity.type
_entity.pdbx_description
1 polymer ?
#
loop_
_entity_poly.entity_id
_entity_poly.type
_entity_poly.pdbx_seq_one_letter_code
_entity_poly.pdbx_strand_id
1 'polypeptide(L)'
;MANPHNPNNPIAMKHRSKGKLVAAHNRDFNKIQDICDLFGFQVRYAEYVRNGKTYFRYQGCQGAMPYTTRGVTNTDANITIDAGTEIEIWWPRNIKKLNGEWVKANLEDVYWINEIDQNDNLILECPDKKSKKRDHIKGFPEGDVFRIVIADYPGIGYSFLGVYQMDKDESQKLNRAVWRRISREFVF
;
A
#
# COMPACT_ATOMS: atom_id res chain seq x y z
N MET A 1 -13.71 9.53 -14.84
CA MET A 1 -13.03 8.97 -16.04
C MET A 1 -11.95 8.00 -15.59
N ALA A 2 -11.68 6.92 -16.32
CA ALA A 2 -10.57 6.02 -16.04
C ALA A 2 -9.35 6.45 -16.88
N ASN A 3 -8.15 6.41 -16.31
CA ASN A 3 -6.93 6.58 -17.11
C ASN A 3 -6.44 5.19 -17.54
N PRO A 4 -6.33 4.91 -18.85
CA PRO A 4 -5.93 3.61 -19.32
C PRO A 4 -4.52 3.25 -18.84
N HIS A 5 -4.31 1.96 -18.64
CA HIS A 5 -2.99 1.39 -18.40
C HIS A 5 -2.05 1.73 -19.58
N ASN A 6 -0.87 2.28 -19.28
CA ASN A 6 0.20 2.47 -20.25
C ASN A 6 1.28 1.40 -20.06
N PRO A 7 1.34 0.34 -20.90
CA PRO A 7 2.36 -0.70 -20.79
C PRO A 7 3.77 -0.18 -21.09
N ASN A 8 3.90 0.98 -21.75
CA ASN A 8 5.16 1.60 -22.12
C ASN A 8 5.61 2.71 -21.14
N ASN A 9 5.02 2.76 -19.93
CA ASN A 9 5.48 3.70 -18.91
C ASN A 9 6.96 3.41 -18.57
N PRO A 10 7.90 4.36 -18.75
CA PRO A 10 9.34 4.11 -18.56
C PRO A 10 9.70 3.63 -17.14
N ILE A 11 8.98 4.10 -16.12
CA ILE A 11 9.22 3.72 -14.72
C ILE A 11 8.75 2.28 -14.49
N ALA A 12 7.58 1.93 -14.99
CA ALA A 12 7.07 0.56 -14.95
C ALA A 12 7.98 -0.41 -15.70
N MET A 13 8.40 -0.06 -16.93
CA MET A 13 9.32 -0.85 -17.74
C MET A 13 10.66 -1.09 -17.05
N LYS A 14 11.23 -0.06 -16.42
CA LYS A 14 12.49 -0.15 -15.67
C LYS A 14 12.41 -1.18 -14.54
N HIS A 15 11.29 -1.27 -13.83
CA HIS A 15 11.13 -2.25 -12.74
C HIS A 15 10.80 -3.64 -13.27
N ARG A 16 9.97 -3.75 -14.30
CA ARG A 16 9.69 -5.04 -14.97
C ARG A 16 10.95 -5.67 -15.53
N SER A 17 11.84 -4.89 -16.17
CA SER A 17 13.10 -5.40 -16.72
C SER A 17 14.08 -5.88 -15.66
N LYS A 18 14.02 -5.31 -14.45
CA LYS A 18 14.77 -5.81 -13.28
C LYS A 18 14.20 -7.10 -12.69
N GLY A 19 12.94 -7.44 -13.00
CA GLY A 19 12.25 -8.60 -12.45
C GLY A 19 11.87 -8.51 -10.97
N LYS A 20 12.23 -7.41 -10.27
CA LYS A 20 11.90 -7.25 -8.85
C LYS A 20 11.84 -5.79 -8.37
N LEU A 21 11.14 -5.59 -7.26
CA LEU A 21 11.22 -4.41 -6.40
C LEU A 21 12.07 -4.67 -5.16
N VAL A 22 12.81 -3.65 -4.70
CA VAL A 22 13.63 -3.70 -3.47
C VAL A 22 13.45 -2.40 -2.68
N ALA A 23 13.10 -2.51 -1.39
CA ALA A 23 12.71 -1.37 -0.55
C ALA A 23 13.77 -0.26 -0.44
N ALA A 24 15.06 -0.62 -0.45
CA ALA A 24 16.14 0.36 -0.34
C ALA A 24 16.34 1.23 -1.60
N HIS A 25 15.85 0.79 -2.77
CA HIS A 25 16.25 1.36 -4.07
C HIS A 25 15.11 1.95 -4.90
N ASN A 26 13.85 1.76 -4.47
CA ASN A 26 12.69 2.03 -5.30
C ASN A 26 11.85 3.20 -4.77
N ARG A 27 12.40 4.39 -4.94
CA ARG A 27 11.77 5.70 -4.63
C ARG A 27 11.42 6.50 -5.88
N ASP A 28 11.28 5.82 -7.02
CA ASP A 28 11.17 6.43 -8.34
C ASP A 28 9.74 6.47 -8.89
N PHE A 29 8.75 6.07 -8.10
CA PHE A 29 7.34 6.24 -8.48
C PHE A 29 6.89 7.66 -8.16
N ASN A 30 6.54 8.45 -9.18
CA ASN A 30 6.17 9.85 -8.98
C ASN A 30 4.66 10.03 -8.79
N LYS A 31 3.87 9.09 -9.31
CA LYS A 31 2.41 9.11 -9.28
C LYS A 31 1.85 7.69 -9.17
N ILE A 32 0.62 7.57 -8.67
CA ILE A 32 -0.09 6.28 -8.59
C ILE A 32 -0.18 5.60 -9.96
N GLN A 33 -0.25 6.36 -11.06
CA GLN A 33 -0.24 5.78 -12.41
C GLN A 33 1.02 4.94 -12.68
N ASP A 34 2.19 5.31 -12.14
CA ASP A 34 3.42 4.53 -12.35
C ASP A 34 3.33 3.15 -11.66
N ILE A 35 2.70 3.12 -10.49
CA ILE A 35 2.40 1.90 -9.73
C ILE A 35 1.36 1.08 -10.50
N CYS A 36 0.25 1.69 -10.92
CA CYS A 36 -0.77 1.00 -11.69
C CYS A 36 -0.21 0.43 -12.98
N ASP A 37 0.63 1.19 -13.69
CA ASP A 37 1.27 0.70 -14.90
C ASP A 37 2.24 -0.44 -14.63
N LEU A 38 2.95 -0.43 -13.51
CA LEU A 38 3.82 -1.54 -13.12
C LEU A 38 3.04 -2.85 -12.97
N PHE A 39 1.91 -2.81 -12.26
CA PHE A 39 1.09 -3.98 -11.94
C PHE A 39 -0.05 -4.25 -12.94
N GLY A 40 -0.16 -3.48 -14.02
CA GLY A 40 -1.16 -3.71 -15.07
C GLY A 40 -2.58 -3.25 -14.71
N PHE A 41 -2.72 -2.30 -13.78
CA PHE A 41 -3.99 -1.74 -13.37
C PHE A 41 -4.44 -0.56 -14.22
N GLN A 42 -5.77 -0.40 -14.31
CA GLN A 42 -6.38 0.84 -14.74
C GLN A 42 -6.72 1.69 -13.52
N VAL A 43 -6.33 2.96 -13.56
CA VAL A 43 -6.69 3.90 -12.51
C VAL A 43 -8.16 4.32 -12.68
N ARG A 44 -8.93 4.21 -11.60
CA ARG A 44 -10.25 4.82 -11.49
C ARG A 44 -10.19 6.10 -10.67
N TYR A 45 -10.77 7.18 -11.19
CA TYR A 45 -10.92 8.44 -10.47
C TYR A 45 -12.38 8.63 -10.01
N ALA A 46 -12.56 9.04 -8.76
CA ALA A 46 -13.80 9.60 -8.26
C ALA A 46 -13.73 11.11 -8.40
N GLU A 47 -14.76 11.66 -9.02
CA GLU A 47 -14.99 13.09 -9.07
C GLU A 47 -15.58 13.55 -7.74
N TYR A 48 -15.11 14.68 -7.21
CA TYR A 48 -15.76 15.36 -6.08
C TYR A 48 -15.63 16.87 -6.23
N VAL A 49 -16.64 17.59 -5.75
CA VAL A 49 -16.68 19.06 -5.81
C VAL A 49 -16.37 19.62 -4.42
N ARG A 50 -15.41 20.54 -4.32
CA ARG A 50 -15.10 21.29 -3.09
C ARG A 50 -15.00 22.77 -3.44
N ASN A 51 -15.78 23.61 -2.76
CA ASN A 51 -15.83 25.08 -2.98
C ASN A 51 -16.08 25.47 -4.46
N GLY A 52 -17.00 24.79 -5.13
CA GLY A 52 -17.35 25.07 -6.53
C GLY A 52 -16.30 24.65 -7.58
N LYS A 53 -15.21 23.99 -7.17
CA LYS A 53 -14.21 23.41 -8.06
C LYS A 53 -14.33 21.89 -8.07
N THR A 54 -14.28 21.31 -9.27
CA THR A 54 -14.21 19.86 -9.47
C THR A 54 -12.78 19.36 -9.27
N TYR A 55 -12.64 18.32 -8.44
CA TYR A 55 -11.40 17.61 -8.20
C TYR A 55 -11.58 16.15 -8.58
N PHE A 56 -10.50 15.52 -9.05
CA PHE A 56 -10.46 14.09 -9.29
C PHE A 56 -9.53 13.46 -8.25
N ARG A 57 -10.07 12.56 -7.43
CA ARG A 57 -9.27 11.72 -6.52
C ARG A 57 -9.20 10.31 -7.06
N TYR A 58 -8.08 9.63 -6.85
CA TYR A 58 -8.00 8.19 -7.02
C TYR A 58 -9.08 7.49 -6.16
N GLN A 59 -9.82 6.54 -6.73
CA GLN A 59 -10.72 5.68 -5.97
C GLN A 59 -9.89 4.66 -5.19
N GLY A 60 -9.76 4.88 -3.88
CA GLY A 60 -9.09 3.95 -2.96
C GLY A 60 -7.63 4.30 -2.65
N CYS A 61 -7.18 3.86 -1.48
CA CYS A 61 -5.76 3.75 -1.12
C CYS A 61 -5.17 2.37 -1.52
N GLN A 62 -5.97 1.53 -2.17
CA GLN A 62 -5.72 0.11 -2.40
C GLN A 62 -6.17 -0.30 -3.80
N GLY A 63 -5.52 -1.30 -4.39
CA GLY A 63 -5.95 -2.00 -5.60
C GLY A 63 -5.63 -3.50 -5.54
N ALA A 64 -6.57 -4.36 -5.92
CA ALA A 64 -6.40 -5.82 -5.91
C ALA A 64 -5.81 -6.31 -7.25
N MET A 65 -4.76 -7.17 -7.20
CA MET A 65 -4.13 -7.72 -8.40
C MET A 65 -5.01 -8.77 -9.10
N PRO A 66 -5.27 -8.68 -10.42
CA PRO A 66 -5.83 -9.80 -11.17
C PRO A 66 -4.81 -10.95 -11.19
N TYR A 67 -5.30 -12.11 -10.77
CA TYR A 67 -4.62 -13.39 -10.51
C TYR A 67 -3.35 -13.70 -11.31
N THR A 68 -2.42 -14.36 -10.61
CA THR A 68 -1.14 -14.99 -11.03
C THR A 68 0.14 -14.14 -10.95
N THR A 69 0.41 -13.52 -9.81
CA THR A 69 1.80 -13.18 -9.44
C THR A 69 2.51 -14.42 -8.91
N ARG A 70 3.69 -14.74 -9.47
CA ARG A 70 4.56 -15.79 -8.93
C ARG A 70 5.17 -15.31 -7.62
N GLY A 71 5.22 -16.22 -6.65
CA GLY A 71 5.40 -15.93 -5.23
C GLY A 71 6.59 -15.03 -4.90
N VAL A 72 6.39 -14.25 -3.84
CA VAL A 72 7.47 -13.58 -3.10
C VAL A 72 8.45 -14.65 -2.66
N THR A 73 9.70 -14.56 -3.10
CA THR A 73 10.79 -15.34 -2.52
C THR A 73 11.50 -14.41 -1.55
N ASN A 74 11.21 -14.55 -0.26
CA ASN A 74 12.00 -13.88 0.76
C ASN A 74 13.24 -14.74 1.07
N THR A 75 14.43 -14.17 0.90
CA THR A 75 15.70 -14.82 1.26
C THR A 75 15.95 -14.84 2.78
N ASP A 76 15.24 -14.00 3.54
CA ASP A 76 15.46 -13.76 4.97
C ASP A 76 14.45 -14.48 5.88
N ALA A 77 13.28 -14.84 5.34
CA ALA A 77 12.29 -15.71 6.00
C ALA A 77 11.65 -16.56 4.90
N ASN A 78 11.71 -17.89 5.00
CA ASN A 78 11.22 -18.85 4.01
C ASN A 78 9.68 -18.79 3.80
N ILE A 79 9.15 -17.65 3.36
CA ILE A 79 7.72 -17.45 3.08
C ILE A 79 7.56 -17.50 1.58
N THR A 80 6.96 -18.58 1.09
CA THR A 80 6.46 -18.67 -0.28
C THR A 80 4.99 -18.31 -0.24
N ILE A 81 4.59 -17.26 -0.96
CA ILE A 81 3.17 -16.95 -1.16
C ILE A 81 2.70 -17.79 -2.34
N ASP A 82 1.67 -18.62 -2.12
CA ASP A 82 1.15 -19.53 -3.12
C ASP A 82 0.64 -18.77 -4.36
N ALA A 83 0.85 -19.39 -5.52
CA ALA A 83 0.29 -18.88 -6.76
C ALA A 83 -1.25 -18.89 -6.65
N GLY A 84 -1.86 -17.71 -6.76
CA GLY A 84 -3.32 -17.54 -6.64
C GLY A 84 -3.77 -16.94 -5.31
N THR A 85 -2.88 -16.74 -4.34
CA THR A 85 -3.17 -15.89 -3.17
C THR A 85 -3.44 -14.46 -3.62
N GLU A 86 -4.55 -13.88 -3.13
CA GLU A 86 -4.86 -12.48 -3.39
C GLU A 86 -3.87 -11.58 -2.63
N ILE A 87 -3.20 -10.69 -3.37
CA ILE A 87 -2.29 -9.69 -2.81
C ILE A 87 -2.83 -8.32 -3.19
N GLU A 88 -3.07 -7.51 -2.16
CA GLU A 88 -3.48 -6.12 -2.35
C GLU A 88 -2.25 -5.22 -2.51
N ILE A 89 -2.33 -4.24 -3.41
CA ILE A 89 -1.36 -3.15 -3.46
C ILE A 89 -1.92 -2.00 -2.64
N TRP A 90 -1.17 -1.57 -1.64
CA TRP A 90 -1.55 -0.51 -0.73
C TRP A 90 -0.60 0.66 -0.86
N TRP A 91 -1.14 1.86 -1.11
CA TRP A 91 -0.40 3.11 -1.05
C TRP A 91 -0.86 3.95 0.16
N PRO A 92 -0.40 3.60 1.37
CA PRO A 92 -0.76 4.33 2.57
C PRO A 92 -0.31 5.79 2.47
N ARG A 93 -1.21 6.67 2.90
CA ARG A 93 -0.93 8.09 3.11
C ARG A 93 -0.75 8.36 4.60
N ASN A 94 -0.21 9.54 4.92
CA ASN A 94 -0.13 10.04 6.30
C ASN A 94 0.61 9.08 7.26
N ILE A 95 1.62 8.37 6.76
CA ILE A 95 2.41 7.46 7.58
C ILE A 95 3.33 8.28 8.48
N LYS A 96 3.21 8.07 9.80
CA LYS A 96 4.10 8.65 10.81
C LYS A 96 5.11 7.64 11.28
N LYS A 97 6.30 8.07 11.73
CA LYS A 97 7.17 7.17 12.50
C LYS A 97 6.56 6.95 13.89
N LEU A 98 6.64 5.72 14.42
CA LEU A 98 6.14 5.36 15.76
C LEU A 98 6.81 6.16 16.89
N ASN A 99 7.88 6.92 16.60
CA ASN A 99 8.67 7.67 17.57
C ASN A 99 9.07 9.10 17.13
N GLY A 100 8.42 9.69 16.13
CA GLY A 100 8.82 11.01 15.63
C GLY A 100 7.88 11.62 14.60
N GLU A 101 8.00 12.95 14.46
CA GLU A 101 7.00 13.92 14.01
C GLU A 101 6.15 13.58 12.76
N TRP A 102 4.97 14.20 12.72
CA TRP A 102 4.05 14.16 11.59
C TRP A 102 4.75 14.56 10.29
N VAL A 103 4.68 13.72 9.26
CA VAL A 103 4.78 14.20 7.88
C VAL A 103 3.49 14.98 7.64
N LYS A 104 3.55 16.29 7.90
CA LYS A 104 2.43 17.22 8.01
C LYS A 104 1.47 17.04 6.81
N ALA A 105 0.33 16.39 7.05
CA ALA A 105 -0.81 16.44 6.17
C ALA A 105 -1.99 16.98 6.98
N ASN A 106 -2.70 17.95 6.41
CA ASN A 106 -3.86 18.63 7.01
C ASN A 106 -4.68 17.71 7.92
N LEU A 107 -4.61 17.98 9.23
CA LEU A 107 -5.29 17.20 10.28
C LEU A 107 -6.82 17.14 10.09
N GLU A 108 -7.38 18.10 9.35
CA GLU A 108 -8.83 18.23 9.13
C GLU A 108 -9.43 17.16 8.20
N ASP A 109 -8.61 16.43 7.42
CA ASP A 109 -9.07 15.42 6.45
C ASP A 109 -8.51 13.99 6.75
N VAL A 110 -7.92 13.76 7.94
CA VAL A 110 -7.32 12.46 8.30
C VAL A 110 -8.37 11.49 8.84
N TYR A 111 -8.99 10.72 7.95
CA TYR A 111 -9.92 9.65 8.34
C TYR A 111 -9.23 8.38 8.87
N TRP A 112 -7.94 8.21 8.59
CA TRP A 112 -7.13 7.02 8.87
C TRP A 112 -5.77 7.42 9.43
N ILE A 113 -5.35 6.74 10.49
CA ILE A 113 -4.06 6.89 11.15
C ILE A 113 -3.20 5.70 10.73
N ASN A 114 -2.07 6.01 10.07
CA ASN A 114 -1.05 5.05 9.71
C ASN A 114 0.25 5.38 10.46
N GLU A 115 0.83 4.40 11.13
CA GLU A 115 2.08 4.55 11.88
C GLU A 115 3.04 3.44 11.46
N ILE A 116 4.31 3.77 11.22
CA ILE A 116 5.35 2.83 10.83
C ILE A 116 6.51 2.88 11.82
N ASP A 117 7.08 1.74 12.18
CA ASP A 117 8.26 1.72 13.03
C ASP A 117 9.50 2.32 12.34
N GLN A 118 10.59 2.47 13.09
CA GLN A 118 11.83 3.05 12.57
C GLN A 118 12.40 2.22 11.42
N ASN A 119 12.29 0.90 11.50
CA ASN A 119 12.89 -0.04 10.57
C ASN A 119 11.96 -0.45 9.42
N ASP A 120 10.77 0.13 9.35
CA ASP A 120 9.72 -0.22 8.38
C ASP A 120 9.28 -1.70 8.45
N ASN A 121 9.46 -2.37 9.59
CA ASN A 121 9.02 -3.73 9.84
C ASN A 121 7.56 -3.84 10.30
N LEU A 122 6.99 -2.76 10.83
CA LEU A 122 5.66 -2.76 11.43
C LEU A 122 4.88 -1.54 10.96
N ILE A 123 3.69 -1.75 10.41
CA ILE A 123 2.72 -0.68 10.14
C ILE A 123 1.45 -0.93 10.96
N LEU A 124 0.99 0.09 11.66
CA LEU A 124 -0.31 0.13 12.33
C LEU A 124 -1.26 0.98 11.51
N GLU A 125 -2.44 0.45 11.20
CA GLU A 125 -3.50 1.14 10.45
C GLU A 125 -4.78 1.13 11.28
N CYS A 126 -5.42 2.29 11.47
CA CYS A 126 -6.76 2.33 12.02
C CYS A 126 -7.55 3.57 11.60
N PRO A 127 -8.87 3.49 11.48
CA PRO A 127 -9.69 4.69 11.31
C PRO A 127 -9.64 5.53 12.58
N ASP A 128 -9.64 6.86 12.45
CA ASP A 128 -9.58 7.77 13.60
C ASP A 128 -10.77 7.55 14.56
N LYS A 129 -11.96 7.32 14.00
CA LYS A 129 -13.19 7.06 14.76
C LYS A 129 -13.20 5.66 15.39
N LYS A 130 -13.28 5.60 16.72
CA LYS A 130 -13.28 4.35 17.53
C LYS A 130 -14.32 3.32 17.09
N SER A 131 -15.53 3.74 16.71
CA SER A 131 -16.60 2.84 16.25
C SER A 131 -16.22 2.09 14.97
N LYS A 132 -15.46 2.72 14.07
CA LYS A 132 -15.04 2.13 12.79
C LYS A 132 -13.85 1.18 12.92
N LYS A 133 -13.14 1.17 14.05
CA LYS A 133 -11.94 0.34 14.25
C LYS A 133 -12.26 -1.15 14.27
N ARG A 134 -13.30 -1.54 15.01
CA ARG A 134 -13.74 -2.94 15.12
C ARG A 134 -14.29 -3.46 13.79
N ASP A 135 -15.08 -2.64 13.09
CA ASP A 135 -15.67 -3.01 11.81
C ASP A 135 -14.60 -3.18 10.72
N HIS A 136 -13.53 -2.38 10.77
CA HIS A 136 -12.41 -2.51 9.84
C HIS A 136 -11.68 -3.85 9.97
N ILE A 137 -11.34 -4.27 11.20
CA ILE A 137 -10.60 -5.53 11.42
C ILE A 137 -11.45 -6.75 11.04
N LYS A 138 -12.75 -6.69 11.33
CA LYS A 138 -13.70 -7.76 10.94
C LYS A 138 -13.96 -7.84 9.43
N GLY A 139 -13.64 -6.78 8.69
CA GLY A 139 -13.85 -6.73 7.24
C GLY A 139 -12.81 -7.49 6.42
N PHE A 140 -11.71 -7.91 7.02
CA PHE A 140 -10.69 -8.70 6.33
C PHE A 140 -11.14 -10.16 6.16
N PRO A 141 -10.85 -10.80 5.01
CA PRO A 141 -11.22 -12.19 4.76
C PRO A 141 -10.53 -13.12 5.76
N GLU A 142 -11.10 -14.29 6.03
CA GLU A 142 -10.43 -15.33 6.81
C GLU A 142 -9.14 -15.84 6.14
N GLY A 143 -8.17 -16.31 6.93
CA GLY A 143 -6.85 -16.73 6.43
C GLY A 143 -5.80 -15.60 6.34
N ASP A 144 -4.71 -15.85 5.61
CA ASP A 144 -3.62 -14.90 5.46
C ASP A 144 -3.97 -13.75 4.51
N VAL A 145 -3.63 -12.52 4.91
CA VAL A 145 -3.86 -11.31 4.13
C VAL A 145 -2.53 -10.63 3.88
N PHE A 146 -2.22 -10.36 2.61
CA PHE A 146 -0.95 -9.81 2.18
C PHE A 146 -1.11 -8.48 1.44
N ARG A 147 -0.14 -7.59 1.66
CA ARG A 147 -0.05 -6.30 0.98
C ARG A 147 1.34 -6.00 0.44
N ILE A 148 1.42 -5.57 -0.81
CA ILE A 148 2.58 -4.85 -1.36
C ILE A 148 2.39 -3.39 -0.96
N VAL A 149 3.31 -2.85 -0.16
CA VAL A 149 3.18 -1.50 0.39
C VAL A 149 4.07 -0.52 -0.37
N ILE A 150 3.45 0.50 -0.96
CA ILE A 150 4.12 1.59 -1.68
C ILE A 150 3.65 2.93 -1.12
N ALA A 151 4.30 3.39 -0.06
CA ALA A 151 3.91 4.56 0.72
C ALA A 151 4.01 5.87 -0.05
N ASP A 152 3.04 6.76 0.15
CA ASP A 152 3.04 8.14 -0.35
C ASP A 152 3.80 9.07 0.61
N TYR A 153 4.85 9.72 0.12
CA TYR A 153 5.60 10.75 0.80
C TYR A 153 5.38 12.10 0.10
N PRO A 154 4.57 13.01 0.69
CA PRO A 154 4.29 14.31 0.09
C PRO A 154 5.56 15.08 -0.28
N GLY A 155 5.62 15.55 -1.53
CA GLY A 155 6.77 16.30 -2.07
C GLY A 155 7.96 15.44 -2.51
N ILE A 156 7.94 14.12 -2.25
CA ILE A 156 8.98 13.17 -2.67
C ILE A 156 8.42 12.20 -3.72
N GLY A 157 7.21 11.69 -3.52
CA GLY A 157 6.61 10.66 -4.37
C GLY A 157 6.32 9.38 -3.59
N TYR A 158 6.29 8.26 -4.29
CA TYR A 158 5.89 6.95 -3.75
C TYR A 158 7.11 6.04 -3.60
N SER A 159 7.19 5.31 -2.49
CA SER A 159 8.32 4.42 -2.19
C SER A 159 7.84 3.03 -1.78
N PHE A 160 8.42 2.00 -2.41
CA PHE A 160 8.17 0.61 -2.03
C PHE A 160 8.81 0.32 -0.66
N LEU A 161 8.00 -0.17 0.28
CA LEU A 161 8.46 -0.49 1.65
C LEU A 161 8.68 -1.99 1.88
N GLY A 162 7.99 -2.83 1.11
CA GLY A 162 8.04 -4.28 1.23
C GLY A 162 6.69 -4.96 1.02
N VAL A 163 6.70 -6.25 1.30
CA VAL A 163 5.49 -7.08 1.40
C VAL A 163 5.17 -7.30 2.86
N TYR A 164 3.91 -7.12 3.23
CA TYR A 164 3.42 -7.20 4.61
C TYR A 164 2.32 -8.24 4.71
N GLN A 165 2.27 -8.92 5.85
CA GLN A 165 1.20 -9.81 6.25
C GLN A 165 0.46 -9.20 7.44
N MET A 166 -0.87 -9.34 7.46
CA MET A 166 -1.66 -8.91 8.61
C MET A 166 -1.47 -9.88 9.79
N ASP A 167 -1.10 -9.36 10.96
CA ASP A 167 -1.15 -10.08 12.23
C ASP A 167 -2.56 -9.94 12.81
N LYS A 168 -3.45 -10.87 12.48
CA LYS A 168 -4.87 -10.79 12.87
C LYS A 168 -5.08 -10.85 14.37
N ASP A 169 -4.34 -11.71 15.06
CA ASP A 169 -4.46 -11.89 16.50
C ASP A 169 -4.06 -10.62 17.24
N GLU A 170 -2.92 -10.02 16.86
CA GLU A 170 -2.52 -8.75 17.43
C GLU A 170 -3.45 -7.62 16.99
N SER A 171 -3.97 -7.68 15.77
CA SER A 171 -4.93 -6.68 15.29
C SER A 171 -6.18 -6.63 16.14
N GLN A 172 -6.76 -7.79 16.46
CA GLN A 172 -7.92 -7.92 17.33
C GLN A 172 -7.62 -7.41 18.74
N LYS A 173 -6.45 -7.75 19.30
CA LYS A 173 -6.01 -7.33 20.64
C LYS A 173 -5.84 -5.81 20.74
N LEU A 174 -5.18 -5.19 19.76
CA LEU A 174 -4.88 -3.76 19.75
C LEU A 174 -6.04 -2.90 19.21
N ASN A 175 -7.06 -3.54 18.61
CA ASN A 175 -8.14 -2.87 17.90
C ASN A 175 -7.61 -1.88 16.85
N ARG A 176 -6.58 -2.33 16.11
CA ARG A 176 -5.95 -1.67 14.95
C ARG A 176 -5.50 -2.76 13.98
N ALA A 177 -5.46 -2.51 12.67
CA ALA A 177 -4.80 -3.44 11.76
C ALA A 177 -3.28 -3.37 11.96
N VAL A 178 -2.67 -4.53 12.20
CA VAL A 178 -1.25 -4.70 12.44
C VAL A 178 -0.65 -5.42 11.24
N TRP A 179 0.28 -4.75 10.57
CA TRP A 179 0.94 -5.25 9.36
C TRP A 179 2.41 -5.48 9.66
N ARG A 180 2.86 -6.74 9.56
CA ARG A 180 4.25 -7.13 9.76
C ARG A 180 4.93 -7.34 8.42
N ARG A 181 6.09 -6.73 8.22
CA ARG A 181 6.86 -6.91 6.98
C ARG A 181 7.40 -8.32 6.92
N ILE A 182 7.03 -9.02 5.86
CA ILE A 182 7.48 -10.38 5.56
C ILE A 182 8.47 -10.43 4.41
N SER A 183 8.72 -9.33 3.69
CA SER A 183 9.78 -9.24 2.68
C SER A 183 10.15 -7.79 2.38
N ARG A 184 11.43 -7.54 2.09
CA ARG A 184 11.93 -6.26 1.53
C ARG A 184 11.98 -6.26 0.01
N GLU A 185 11.67 -7.40 -0.59
CA GLU A 185 11.67 -7.59 -2.04
C GLU A 185 10.31 -8.12 -2.53
N PHE A 186 9.97 -7.78 -3.77
CA PHE A 186 8.83 -8.33 -4.49
C PHE A 186 9.29 -8.73 -5.89
N VAL A 187 9.04 -9.95 -6.32
CA VAL A 187 9.44 -10.47 -7.66
C VAL A 187 8.20 -10.50 -8.56
N PHE A 188 8.34 -10.08 -9.81
CA PHE A 188 7.24 -10.04 -10.80
C PHE A 188 6.99 -11.41 -11.44
#